data_AF-A0A534PIS9-F1
#
_entry.id   AF-A0A534PIS9-F1
#
_cell.length_a   1.000
_cell.length_b   1.000
_cell.length_c   1.000
_cell.angle_alpha   90.00
_cell.angle_beta   90.00
_cell.angle_gamma   90.00
#
_symmetry.space_group_name_H-M   'P 1'
#
loop_
_entity.id
_entity.type
_entity.pdbx_description
1 polymer ?
#
loop_
_entity_poly.entity_id
_entity_poly.type
_entity_poly.pdbx_seq_one_letter_code
_entity_poly.pdbx_strand_id
1 'polypeptide(L)'
;MPADLTETRSAALEFLHAKTVSADLPPTLAASVKKIASTLSSGERSALENAGPESHLADALAARISLDAATAEGVVLYGSKGMPTVDAAGVAALTQLADAAAARLQQEANAAIGKGQVEQLQMVTAASAALSRDLLAFKETADRLRGVGAAPRLGAGGLDPDVVLPGQQPRPRTPTQPGAPVVKAELRDFQGLEAKRSGGKTVFFLIVLALFIASLSYAFFFARPRSSELSPEAAGPNVVRIEVSGPQALITVKQAWADNPDVGRLVNLLRSNQIQSALVRLPTGGNVGILDVKTGKLVGRPRPPAAPAK
;
A
#
# COMPACT_ATOMS: atom_id res chain seq x y z
N MET A 1 17.56 -15.09 -10.65
CA MET A 1 16.78 -16.30 -10.29
C MET A 1 15.58 -15.85 -9.46
N PRO A 2 14.39 -16.43 -9.65
CA PRO A 2 13.27 -16.14 -8.76
C PRO A 2 13.68 -16.49 -7.33
N ALA A 3 13.42 -15.58 -6.38
CA ALA A 3 13.64 -15.86 -4.97
C ALA A 3 12.82 -17.12 -4.59
N ASP A 4 13.41 -18.00 -3.77
CA ASP A 4 12.68 -19.14 -3.25
C ASP A 4 11.45 -18.63 -2.50
N LEU A 5 10.27 -19.12 -2.90
CA LEU A 5 9.00 -18.78 -2.27
C LEU A 5 9.05 -19.08 -0.77
N THR A 6 9.71 -20.18 -0.40
CA THR A 6 9.86 -20.62 0.98
C THR A 6 10.66 -19.60 1.79
N GLU A 7 11.79 -19.16 1.24
CA GLU A 7 12.68 -18.18 1.86
C GLU A 7 12.01 -16.79 1.96
N THR A 8 11.33 -16.38 0.89
CA THR A 8 10.58 -15.12 0.85
C THR A 8 9.46 -15.11 1.88
N ARG A 9 8.77 -16.25 2.01
CA ARG A 9 7.69 -16.44 2.97
C ARG A 9 8.22 -16.41 4.41
N SER A 10 9.28 -17.16 4.70
CA SER A 10 9.89 -17.17 6.03
C SER A 10 10.39 -15.79 6.43
N ALA A 11 11.03 -15.06 5.51
CA ALA A 11 11.51 -13.70 5.76
C ALA A 11 10.36 -12.72 6.04
N ALA A 12 9.24 -12.85 5.32
CA ALA A 12 8.05 -12.03 5.52
C ALA A 12 7.42 -12.25 6.91
N LEU A 13 7.28 -13.51 7.31
CA LEU A 13 6.71 -13.87 8.61
C LEU A 13 7.65 -13.49 9.76
N GLU A 14 8.95 -13.73 9.62
CA GLU A 14 9.94 -13.26 10.59
C GLU A 14 9.87 -11.75 10.77
N PHE A 15 9.76 -10.98 9.68
CA PHE A 15 9.61 -9.54 9.76
C PHE A 15 8.28 -9.11 10.42
N LEU A 16 7.20 -9.86 10.20
CA LEU A 16 5.93 -9.57 10.87
C LEU A 16 6.05 -9.72 12.39
N HIS A 17 6.72 -10.77 12.86
CA HIS A 17 6.91 -11.05 14.28
C HIS A 17 7.99 -10.20 14.96
N ALA A 18 9.20 -10.21 14.41
CA ALA A 18 10.39 -9.65 15.05
C ALA A 18 10.76 -8.24 14.53
N LYS A 19 10.11 -7.77 13.46
CA LYS A 19 10.48 -6.53 12.74
C LYS A 19 11.92 -6.52 12.23
N THR A 20 12.52 -7.71 12.10
CA THR A 20 13.86 -7.95 11.58
C THR A 20 13.79 -8.72 10.27
N VAL A 21 14.84 -8.59 9.45
CA VAL A 21 15.03 -9.36 8.22
C VAL A 21 16.47 -9.89 8.29
N SER A 22 16.68 -11.16 7.93
CA SER A 22 18.02 -11.76 7.92
C SER A 22 19.02 -10.92 7.11
N ALA A 23 20.25 -10.82 7.61
CA ALA A 23 21.34 -10.12 6.94
C ALA A 23 21.80 -10.82 5.65
N ASP A 24 21.49 -12.11 5.52
CA ASP A 24 21.87 -12.93 4.36
C ASP A 24 20.92 -12.75 3.16
N LEU A 25 19.77 -12.09 3.36
CA LEU A 25 18.81 -11.83 2.29
C LEU A 25 19.33 -10.77 1.31
N PRO A 26 19.13 -10.95 -0.01
CA PRO A 26 19.44 -9.94 -1.00
C PRO A 26 18.82 -8.58 -0.63
N PRO A 27 19.54 -7.45 -0.79
CA PRO A 27 19.07 -6.13 -0.33
C PRO A 27 17.75 -5.69 -0.94
N THR A 28 17.51 -6.02 -2.22
CA THR A 28 16.26 -5.75 -2.95
C THR A 28 15.10 -6.52 -2.34
N LEU A 29 15.30 -7.82 -2.08
CA LEU A 29 14.33 -8.68 -1.42
C LEU A 29 14.03 -8.21 0.01
N ALA A 30 15.06 -7.88 0.79
CA ALA A 30 14.90 -7.38 2.15
C ALA A 30 14.13 -6.04 2.20
N ALA A 31 14.36 -5.15 1.23
CA ALA A 31 13.61 -3.90 1.10
C ALA A 31 12.13 -4.15 0.73
N SER A 32 11.87 -5.08 -0.19
CA SER A 32 10.51 -5.47 -0.59
C SER A 32 9.74 -6.16 0.53
N VAL A 33 10.39 -7.03 1.31
CA VAL A 33 9.80 -7.61 2.54
C VAL A 33 9.31 -6.51 3.47
N LYS A 34 10.19 -5.56 3.81
CA LYS A 34 9.86 -4.43 4.70
C LYS A 34 8.72 -3.59 4.12
N LYS A 35 8.80 -3.24 2.83
CA LYS A 35 7.80 -2.44 2.14
C LYS A 35 6.44 -3.12 2.18
N ILE A 36 6.31 -4.33 1.63
CA ILE A 36 5.01 -4.99 1.50
C ILE A 36 4.42 -5.35 2.86
N ALA A 37 5.22 -5.93 3.78
CA ALA A 37 4.71 -6.34 5.09
C ALA A 37 4.31 -5.14 5.98
N SER A 38 4.97 -3.98 5.82
CA SER A 38 4.58 -2.76 6.53
C SER A 38 3.24 -2.18 6.06
N THR A 39 2.83 -2.43 4.81
CA THR A 39 1.54 -1.97 4.25
C THR A 39 0.34 -2.86 4.59
N LEU A 40 0.56 -4.03 5.19
CA LEU A 40 -0.53 -4.91 5.62
C LEU A 40 -1.36 -4.26 6.73
N SER A 41 -2.67 -4.40 6.62
CA SER A 41 -3.63 -4.03 7.67
C SER A 41 -3.46 -4.91 8.91
N SER A 42 -3.98 -4.46 10.06
CA SER A 42 -3.96 -5.26 11.30
C SER A 42 -4.70 -6.60 11.14
N GLY A 43 -5.78 -6.62 10.34
CA GLY A 43 -6.54 -7.83 10.03
C GLY A 43 -5.73 -8.84 9.22
N GLU A 44 -5.06 -8.40 8.16
CA GLU A 44 -4.19 -9.26 7.33
C GLU A 44 -3.01 -9.83 8.14
N ARG A 45 -2.41 -9.01 9.02
CA ARG A 45 -1.32 -9.47 9.89
C ARG A 45 -1.81 -10.55 10.86
N SER A 46 -2.91 -10.31 11.56
CA SER A 46 -3.51 -11.29 12.47
C SER A 46 -3.89 -12.58 11.73
N ALA A 47 -4.43 -12.48 10.51
CA ALA A 47 -4.76 -13.65 9.71
C ALA A 47 -3.53 -14.47 9.30
N LEU A 48 -2.42 -13.81 8.95
CA LEU A 48 -1.15 -14.49 8.63
C LEU A 48 -0.54 -15.18 9.85
N GLU A 49 -0.57 -14.51 11.02
CA GLU A 49 -0.08 -15.07 12.27
C GLU A 49 -0.89 -16.29 12.72
N ASN A 50 -2.22 -16.26 12.53
CA ASN A 50 -3.12 -17.33 12.93
C ASN A 50 -3.19 -18.51 11.94
N ALA A 51 -3.12 -18.24 10.63
CA ALA A 51 -3.21 -19.27 9.59
C ALA A 51 -1.87 -20.01 9.38
N GLY A 52 -0.76 -19.40 9.80
CA GLY A 52 0.56 -19.98 9.74
C GLY A 52 1.22 -19.93 8.35
N PRO A 53 2.45 -20.46 8.25
CA PRO A 53 3.30 -20.34 7.07
C PRO A 53 2.81 -21.12 5.86
N GLU A 54 1.91 -22.08 5.98
CA GLU A 54 1.42 -22.84 4.81
C GLU A 54 0.08 -22.31 4.27
N SER A 55 -0.34 -21.12 4.71
CA SER A 55 -1.61 -20.52 4.26
C SER A 55 -1.51 -19.94 2.84
N HIS A 56 -2.62 -19.94 2.10
CA HIS A 56 -2.65 -19.34 0.76
C HIS A 56 -2.45 -17.82 0.82
N LEU A 57 -2.77 -17.19 1.95
CA LEU A 57 -2.47 -15.78 2.20
C LEU A 57 -0.95 -15.54 2.31
N ALA A 58 -0.22 -16.46 2.96
CA ALA A 58 1.24 -16.39 3.04
C ALA A 58 1.90 -16.63 1.68
N ASP A 59 1.34 -17.52 0.85
CA ASP A 59 1.76 -17.70 -0.55
C ASP A 59 1.55 -16.43 -1.38
N ALA A 60 0.39 -15.80 -1.25
CA ALA A 60 0.09 -14.55 -1.94
C ALA A 60 1.02 -13.41 -1.48
N LEU A 61 1.34 -13.35 -0.18
CA LEU A 61 2.30 -12.38 0.35
C LEU A 61 3.70 -12.61 -0.22
N ALA A 62 4.18 -13.85 -0.23
CA ALA A 62 5.48 -14.19 -0.80
C ALA A 62 5.55 -13.83 -2.29
N ALA A 63 4.48 -14.13 -3.04
CA ALA A 63 4.37 -13.76 -4.46
C ALA A 63 4.47 -12.25 -4.70
N ARG A 64 3.77 -11.46 -3.88
CA ARG A 64 3.83 -10.00 -3.97
C ARG A 64 5.23 -9.45 -3.69
N ILE A 65 5.91 -10.00 -2.69
CA ILE A 65 7.28 -9.61 -2.34
C ILE A 65 8.24 -9.94 -3.49
N SER A 66 8.14 -11.14 -4.08
CA SER A 66 8.98 -11.55 -5.20
C SER A 66 8.75 -10.68 -6.45
N LEU A 67 7.49 -10.32 -6.75
CA LEU A 67 7.16 -9.41 -7.85
C LEU A 67 7.67 -7.99 -7.61
N ASP A 68 7.54 -7.47 -6.38
CA ASP A 68 8.03 -6.14 -6.02
C ASP A 68 9.57 -6.08 -6.08
N ALA A 69 10.26 -7.10 -5.58
CA ALA A 69 11.71 -7.20 -5.64
C ALA A 69 12.22 -7.22 -7.09
N ALA A 70 11.60 -8.05 -7.94
CA ALA A 70 11.93 -8.11 -9.37
C ALA A 70 11.61 -6.79 -10.10
N THR A 71 10.53 -6.11 -9.70
CA THR A 71 10.18 -4.78 -10.24
C THR A 71 11.21 -3.73 -9.85
N ALA A 72 11.63 -3.72 -8.58
CA ALA A 72 12.64 -2.80 -8.08
C ALA A 72 13.99 -2.99 -8.78
N GLU A 73 14.41 -4.25 -8.97
CA GLU A 73 15.60 -4.58 -9.77
C GLU A 73 15.46 -4.11 -11.22
N GLY A 74 14.30 -4.31 -11.83
CA GLY A 74 14.00 -3.83 -13.18
C GLY A 74 14.11 -2.31 -13.32
N VAL A 75 13.64 -1.55 -12.33
CA VAL A 75 13.77 -0.08 -12.31
C VAL A 75 15.24 0.35 -12.22
N VAL A 76 16.05 -0.33 -11.40
CA VAL A 76 17.50 -0.06 -11.30
C VAL A 76 18.19 -0.35 -12.63
N LEU A 77 17.85 -1.47 -13.28
CA LEU A 77 18.40 -1.85 -14.59
C LEU A 77 18.02 -0.86 -15.69
N TYR A 78 16.80 -0.33 -15.67
CA TYR A 78 16.35 0.69 -16.61
C TYR A 78 17.20 1.97 -16.54
N GLY A 79 17.64 2.37 -15.33
CA GLY A 79 18.52 3.53 -15.12
C GLY A 79 20.00 3.27 -15.43
N SER A 80 20.39 2.02 -15.70
CA SER A 80 21.78 1.65 -15.96
C SER A 80 22.19 1.93 -17.42
N LYS A 81 23.48 2.23 -17.66
CA LYS A 81 23.98 2.56 -19.02
C LYS A 81 23.99 1.37 -19.99
N GLY A 82 23.89 0.13 -19.49
CA GLY A 82 23.89 -1.09 -20.30
C GLY A 82 22.58 -1.34 -21.06
N MET A 83 22.58 -2.32 -21.96
CA MET A 83 21.36 -2.90 -22.53
C MET A 83 20.92 -4.05 -21.62
N PRO A 84 19.91 -3.85 -20.74
CA PRO A 84 19.42 -4.93 -19.90
C PRO A 84 18.75 -5.99 -20.78
N THR A 85 19.17 -7.24 -20.62
CA THR A 85 18.49 -8.39 -21.24
C THR A 85 17.43 -8.91 -20.29
N VAL A 86 16.20 -9.04 -20.79
CA VAL A 86 15.10 -9.63 -20.01
C VAL A 86 15.14 -11.15 -20.15
N ASP A 87 15.31 -11.84 -19.03
CA ASP A 87 15.16 -13.30 -18.97
C ASP A 87 13.67 -13.67 -19.11
N ALA A 88 13.29 -14.17 -20.29
CA ALA A 88 11.93 -14.58 -20.58
C ALA A 88 11.47 -15.75 -19.69
N ALA A 89 12.37 -16.65 -19.30
CA ALA A 89 12.05 -17.77 -18.42
C ALA A 89 11.78 -17.29 -16.99
N GLY A 90 12.60 -16.36 -16.48
CA GLY A 90 12.38 -15.72 -15.19
C GLY A 90 11.06 -14.94 -15.12
N VAL A 91 10.71 -14.19 -16.17
CA VAL A 91 9.41 -13.48 -16.24
C VAL A 91 8.23 -14.45 -16.28
N ALA A 92 8.35 -15.55 -17.05
CA ALA A 92 7.33 -16.59 -17.09
C ALA A 92 7.16 -17.27 -15.73
N ALA A 93 8.27 -17.60 -15.04
CA ALA A 93 8.24 -18.23 -13.72
C ALA A 93 7.56 -17.34 -12.66
N LEU A 94 7.90 -16.05 -12.61
CA LEU A 94 7.26 -15.11 -11.69
C LEU A 94 5.78 -14.88 -12.00
N THR A 95 5.41 -14.89 -13.30
CA THR A 95 4.00 -14.82 -13.71
C THR A 95 3.23 -16.06 -13.29
N GLN A 96 3.77 -17.25 -13.54
CA GLN A 96 3.15 -18.53 -13.13
C GLN A 96 2.99 -18.62 -11.62
N LEU A 97 3.98 -18.16 -10.86
CA LEU A 97 3.93 -18.09 -9.41
C LEU A 97 2.77 -17.22 -8.93
N ALA A 98 2.60 -16.04 -9.52
CA ALA A 98 1.52 -15.13 -9.17
C ALA A 98 0.15 -15.67 -9.60
N ASP A 99 0.05 -16.30 -10.77
CA ASP A 99 -1.17 -16.97 -11.23
C ASP A 99 -1.56 -18.14 -10.32
N ALA A 100 -0.58 -18.92 -9.84
CA ALA A 100 -0.81 -20.00 -8.88
C ALA A 100 -1.30 -19.48 -7.52
N ALA A 101 -0.71 -18.38 -7.01
CA ALA A 101 -1.17 -17.73 -5.79
C ALA A 101 -2.59 -17.16 -5.96
N ALA A 102 -2.90 -16.54 -7.10
CA ALA A 102 -4.24 -16.05 -7.41
C ALA A 102 -5.28 -17.18 -7.47
N ALA A 103 -4.93 -18.33 -8.05
CA ALA A 103 -5.80 -19.51 -8.08
C ALA A 103 -6.08 -20.05 -6.67
N ARG A 104 -5.07 -20.08 -5.80
CA ARG A 104 -5.22 -20.50 -4.39
C ARG A 104 -6.10 -19.52 -3.59
N LEU A 105 -5.94 -18.21 -3.79
CA LEU A 105 -6.83 -17.20 -3.21
C LEU A 105 -8.26 -17.35 -3.74
N GLN A 106 -8.45 -17.65 -5.02
CA GLN A 106 -9.79 -17.89 -5.57
C GLN A 106 -10.47 -19.12 -4.93
N GLN A 107 -9.72 -20.17 -4.62
CA GLN A 107 -10.23 -21.32 -3.88
C GLN A 107 -10.68 -20.94 -2.46
N GLU A 108 -9.91 -20.10 -1.76
CA GLU A 108 -10.31 -19.57 -0.46
C GLU A 108 -11.54 -18.66 -0.54
N ALA A 109 -11.62 -17.81 -1.56
CA ALA A 109 -12.79 -16.97 -1.79
C ALA A 109 -14.05 -17.82 -1.98
N ASN A 110 -13.98 -18.87 -2.80
CA ASN A 110 -15.10 -19.80 -3.02
C ASN A 110 -15.48 -20.54 -1.72
N ALA A 111 -14.50 -20.94 -0.90
CA ALA A 111 -14.74 -21.58 0.39
C ALA A 111 -15.40 -20.61 1.39
N ALA A 112 -14.96 -19.35 1.43
CA ALA A 112 -15.52 -18.31 2.28
C ALA A 112 -16.95 -17.95 1.87
N ILE A 113 -17.25 -17.91 0.56
CA ILE A 113 -18.60 -17.75 0.02
C ILE A 113 -19.50 -18.89 0.52
N GLY A 114 -19.04 -20.14 0.37
CA GLY A 114 -19.80 -21.32 0.82
C GLY A 114 -20.09 -21.35 2.32
N LYS A 115 -19.23 -20.72 3.14
CA LYS A 115 -19.36 -20.63 4.60
C LYS A 115 -20.00 -19.32 5.10
N GLY A 116 -20.31 -18.38 4.21
CA GLY A 116 -20.83 -17.06 4.59
C GLY A 116 -19.83 -16.17 5.35
N GLN A 117 -18.52 -16.39 5.20
CA GLN A 117 -17.47 -15.67 5.93
C GLN A 117 -17.10 -14.37 5.22
N VAL A 118 -17.85 -13.30 5.48
CA VAL A 118 -17.69 -12.00 4.79
C VAL A 118 -16.32 -11.36 5.06
N GLU A 119 -15.79 -11.44 6.28
CA GLU A 119 -14.48 -10.87 6.62
C GLU A 119 -13.33 -11.56 5.87
N GLN A 120 -13.36 -12.89 5.82
CA GLN A 120 -12.37 -13.66 5.06
C GLN A 120 -12.47 -13.37 3.56
N LEU A 121 -13.69 -13.21 3.03
CA LEU A 121 -13.91 -12.85 1.64
C LEU A 121 -13.36 -11.45 1.32
N GLN A 122 -13.59 -10.46 2.19
CA GLN A 122 -13.02 -9.12 2.04
C GLN A 122 -11.50 -9.16 2.05
N MET A 123 -10.90 -9.91 2.97
CA MET A 123 -9.45 -10.07 3.06
C MET A 123 -8.86 -10.73 1.81
N VAL A 124 -9.43 -11.85 1.36
CA VAL A 124 -8.97 -12.57 0.16
C VAL A 124 -9.13 -11.70 -1.09
N THR A 125 -10.21 -10.91 -1.17
CA THR A 125 -10.42 -9.96 -2.28
C THR A 125 -9.37 -8.86 -2.27
N ALA A 126 -9.03 -8.31 -1.10
CA ALA A 126 -7.98 -7.31 -0.95
C ALA A 126 -6.60 -7.88 -1.33
N ALA A 127 -6.28 -9.10 -0.88
CA ALA A 127 -5.05 -9.80 -1.22
C ALA A 127 -4.93 -10.06 -2.74
N SER A 128 -6.01 -10.54 -3.37
CA SER A 128 -6.08 -10.76 -4.82
C SER A 128 -5.93 -9.48 -5.63
N ALA A 129 -6.56 -8.39 -5.19
CA ALA A 129 -6.42 -7.08 -5.84
C ALA A 129 -5.01 -6.51 -5.71
N ALA A 130 -4.36 -6.70 -4.56
CA ALA A 130 -2.97 -6.28 -4.35
C ALA A 130 -2.00 -7.10 -5.21
N LEU A 131 -2.15 -8.43 -5.23
CA LEU A 131 -1.36 -9.32 -6.09
C LEU A 131 -1.51 -8.97 -7.58
N SER A 132 -2.72 -8.68 -8.02
CA SER A 132 -2.99 -8.29 -9.41
C SER A 132 -2.29 -6.99 -9.78
N ARG A 133 -2.25 -6.02 -8.87
CA ARG A 133 -1.55 -4.74 -9.07
C ARG A 133 -0.04 -4.93 -9.19
N ASP A 134 0.54 -5.73 -8.29
CA ASP A 134 1.97 -6.00 -8.27
C ASP A 134 2.39 -6.79 -9.53
N LEU A 135 1.55 -7.72 -10.00
CA LEU A 135 1.77 -8.45 -11.26
C LEU A 135 1.72 -7.54 -12.49
N LEU A 136 0.77 -6.59 -12.55
CA LEU A 136 0.69 -5.63 -13.65
C LEU A 136 1.91 -4.71 -13.68
N ALA A 137 2.34 -4.18 -12.53
CA ALA A 137 3.53 -3.35 -12.41
C ALA A 137 4.80 -4.09 -12.85
N PHE A 138 4.91 -5.37 -12.47
CA PHE A 138 6.00 -6.24 -12.90
C PHE A 138 5.99 -6.45 -14.43
N LYS A 139 4.84 -6.81 -15.02
CA LYS A 139 4.73 -7.02 -16.48
C LYS A 139 5.06 -5.75 -17.26
N GLU A 140 4.55 -4.60 -16.81
CA GLU A 140 4.86 -3.32 -17.43
C GLU A 140 6.36 -3.01 -17.39
N THR A 141 7.02 -3.26 -16.26
CA THR A 141 8.47 -3.05 -16.10
C THR A 141 9.26 -4.01 -17.01
N ALA A 142 8.86 -5.28 -17.09
CA ALA A 142 9.48 -6.25 -17.99
C ALA A 142 9.32 -5.85 -19.46
N ASP A 143 8.15 -5.37 -19.88
CA ASP A 143 7.90 -4.92 -21.25
C ASP A 143 8.68 -3.65 -21.59
N ARG A 144 8.79 -2.70 -20.65
CA ARG A 144 9.66 -1.52 -20.81
C ARG A 144 11.12 -1.92 -21.02
N LEU A 145 11.64 -2.86 -20.24
CA LEU A 145 13.02 -3.36 -20.39
C LEU A 145 13.24 -4.09 -21.71
N ARG A 146 12.27 -4.89 -22.17
CA ARG A 146 12.31 -5.49 -23.52
C ARG A 146 12.35 -4.42 -24.61
N GLY A 147 11.54 -3.36 -24.47
CA GLY A 147 11.53 -2.22 -25.39
C GLY A 147 12.88 -1.48 -25.44
N VAL A 148 13.57 -1.34 -24.31
CA VAL A 148 14.91 -0.73 -24.24
C VAL A 148 15.99 -1.62 -24.86
N GLY A 149 15.90 -2.95 -24.68
CA GLY A 149 16.80 -3.91 -25.32
C GLY A 149 16.58 -4.06 -26.83
N ALA A 150 15.38 -3.79 -27.32
CA ALA A 150 15.01 -3.91 -28.74
C ALA A 150 15.15 -2.60 -29.54
N ALA A 151 15.20 -1.45 -28.88
CA ALA A 151 15.32 -0.15 -29.54
C ALA A 151 16.79 0.18 -29.88
N PRO A 152 17.15 0.42 -31.17
CA PRO A 152 18.45 0.99 -31.52
C PRO A 152 18.58 2.37 -30.85
N ARG A 153 19.60 2.54 -30.00
CA ARG A 153 19.90 3.86 -29.42
C ARG A 153 20.43 4.75 -30.53
N LEU A 154 19.55 5.55 -31.12
CA LEU A 154 19.94 6.67 -31.95
C LEU A 154 20.70 7.65 -31.05
N GLY A 155 21.99 7.87 -31.33
CA GLY A 155 22.82 8.83 -30.61
C GLY A 155 22.21 10.23 -30.67
N ALA A 156 22.68 11.14 -29.78
CA ALA A 156 22.23 12.53 -29.75
C ALA A 156 22.39 13.17 -31.14
N GLY A 157 21.28 13.28 -31.88
CA GLY A 157 21.24 13.73 -33.28
C GLY A 157 20.41 12.84 -34.23
N GLY A 158 19.98 11.64 -33.84
CA GLY A 158 19.33 10.69 -34.74
C GLY A 158 17.80 10.76 -34.84
N LEU A 159 17.19 11.95 -34.80
CA LEU A 159 15.78 12.11 -35.18
C LEU A 159 15.69 12.94 -36.46
N ASP A 160 16.11 12.34 -37.58
CA ASP A 160 15.68 12.79 -38.90
C ASP A 160 14.65 11.78 -39.42
N PRO A 161 13.36 12.16 -39.54
CA PRO A 161 12.28 11.25 -39.93
C PRO A 161 12.40 10.69 -41.36
N ASP A 162 13.35 11.18 -42.16
CA ASP A 162 13.55 10.74 -43.55
C ASP A 162 14.78 9.84 -43.77
N VAL A 163 15.51 9.45 -42.72
CA VAL A 163 16.68 8.56 -42.86
C VAL A 163 16.25 7.09 -42.90
N VAL A 164 16.19 6.54 -44.13
CA VAL A 164 16.13 5.09 -44.36
C VAL A 164 17.56 4.53 -44.37
N LEU A 165 17.88 3.63 -43.44
CA LEU A 165 19.18 2.95 -43.37
C LEU A 165 19.42 2.05 -44.61
N PRO A 166 20.61 2.07 -45.23
CA PRO A 166 20.93 1.20 -46.36
C PRO A 166 20.89 -0.28 -45.92
N GLY A 167 20.02 -1.07 -46.53
CA GLY A 167 19.95 -2.53 -46.31
C GLY A 167 18.64 -3.06 -45.70
N GLN A 168 17.69 -2.22 -45.31
CA GLN A 168 16.33 -2.70 -45.02
C GLN A 168 15.54 -2.83 -46.33
N GLN A 169 15.27 -4.06 -46.75
CA GLN A 169 14.24 -4.31 -47.77
C GLN A 169 12.90 -3.75 -47.24
N PRO A 170 12.20 -2.91 -48.02
CA PRO A 170 10.88 -2.44 -47.65
C PRO A 170 9.96 -3.64 -47.46
N ARG A 171 9.48 -3.86 -46.23
CA ARG A 171 8.44 -4.85 -46.00
C ARG A 171 7.20 -4.40 -46.79
N PRO A 172 6.61 -5.24 -47.66
CA PRO A 172 5.41 -4.87 -48.40
C PRO A 172 4.32 -4.46 -47.43
N ARG A 173 3.75 -3.26 -47.62
CA ARG A 173 2.50 -2.88 -46.97
C ARG A 173 1.45 -3.89 -47.42
N THR A 174 0.92 -4.66 -46.47
CA THR A 174 -0.29 -5.46 -46.72
C THR A 174 -1.39 -4.52 -47.21
N PRO A 175 -2.05 -4.81 -48.34
CA PRO A 175 -3.15 -3.98 -48.80
C PRO A 175 -4.27 -4.00 -47.75
N THR A 176 -4.77 -2.81 -47.43
CA THR A 176 -6.01 -2.61 -46.68
C THR A 176 -7.11 -3.44 -47.34
N GLN A 177 -7.60 -4.48 -46.67
CA GLN A 177 -8.79 -5.20 -47.13
C GLN A 177 -10.00 -4.26 -47.06
N PRO A 178 -10.71 -4.00 -48.18
CA PRO A 178 -12.06 -3.50 -48.14
C PRO A 178 -13.00 -4.71 -48.14
N GLY A 179 -13.83 -4.84 -47.10
CA GLY A 179 -14.93 -5.80 -47.11
C GLY A 179 -15.22 -6.34 -45.73
N ALA A 180 -16.43 -6.05 -45.25
CA ALA A 180 -17.05 -6.73 -44.13
C ALA A 180 -16.86 -8.26 -44.27
N PRO A 181 -16.61 -9.00 -43.17
CA PRO A 181 -16.58 -10.45 -43.26
C PRO A 181 -17.94 -10.93 -43.77
N VAL A 182 -17.95 -11.60 -44.92
CA VAL A 182 -19.11 -12.35 -45.39
C VAL A 182 -19.38 -13.41 -44.33
N VAL A 183 -20.38 -13.13 -43.50
CA VAL A 183 -20.86 -14.02 -42.45
C VAL A 183 -21.33 -15.29 -43.15
N LYS A 184 -20.61 -16.39 -42.94
CA LYS A 184 -21.08 -17.73 -43.34
C LYS A 184 -22.48 -17.91 -42.76
N ALA A 185 -23.41 -18.45 -43.56
CA ALA A 185 -24.84 -18.53 -43.22
C ALA A 185 -25.13 -19.18 -41.84
N GLU A 186 -24.19 -19.95 -41.31
CA GLU A 186 -24.25 -20.64 -40.01
C GLU A 186 -24.01 -19.72 -38.79
N LEU A 187 -23.48 -18.49 -38.97
CA LEU A 187 -23.29 -17.51 -37.89
C LEU A 187 -24.47 -16.52 -37.75
N ARG A 188 -25.48 -16.62 -38.61
CA ARG A 188 -26.66 -15.74 -38.58
C ARG A 188 -27.60 -16.06 -37.41
N ASP A 189 -27.60 -17.31 -36.94
CA ASP A 189 -28.45 -17.77 -35.85
C ASP A 189 -27.96 -17.35 -34.45
N PHE A 190 -26.71 -16.89 -34.31
CA PHE A 190 -26.17 -16.41 -33.03
C PHE A 190 -26.39 -14.90 -32.78
N GLN A 191 -26.78 -14.13 -33.80
CA GLN A 191 -27.17 -12.73 -33.62
C GLN A 191 -28.52 -12.56 -32.89
N GLY A 192 -29.31 -13.63 -32.75
CA GLY A 192 -30.58 -13.61 -32.01
C GLY A 192 -30.47 -13.73 -30.48
N LEU A 193 -29.26 -13.97 -29.94
CA LEU A 193 -29.03 -14.12 -28.49
C LEU A 193 -28.51 -12.85 -27.80
N GLU A 194 -28.11 -11.84 -28.57
CA GLU A 194 -27.70 -10.55 -28.02
C GLU A 194 -28.91 -9.60 -27.96
N ALA A 195 -29.16 -9.10 -26.75
CA ALA A 195 -30.10 -8.05 -26.38
C ALA A 195 -31.57 -8.44 -26.06
N LYS A 196 -31.76 -9.40 -25.14
CA LYS A 196 -32.84 -9.21 -24.15
C LYS A 196 -32.32 -8.28 -23.05
N ARG A 197 -32.54 -6.97 -23.23
CA ARG A 197 -32.16 -5.89 -22.29
C ARG A 197 -32.80 -6.20 -20.93
N SER A 198 -32.06 -6.82 -20.00
CA SER A 198 -32.61 -7.17 -18.68
C SER A 198 -32.60 -5.93 -17.79
N GLY A 199 -33.79 -5.39 -17.50
CA GLY A 199 -33.96 -4.22 -16.62
C GLY A 199 -33.39 -4.42 -15.20
N GLY A 200 -33.15 -5.67 -14.79
CA GLY A 200 -32.58 -6.00 -13.48
C GLY A 200 -31.13 -5.52 -13.28
N LYS A 201 -30.32 -5.42 -14.35
CA LYS A 201 -28.92 -4.95 -14.23
C LYS A 201 -28.85 -3.45 -13.91
N THR A 202 -29.78 -2.67 -14.43
CA THR A 202 -29.86 -1.22 -14.17
C THR A 202 -30.28 -0.94 -12.73
N VAL A 203 -31.25 -1.69 -12.20
CA VAL A 203 -31.71 -1.56 -10.81
C VAL A 203 -30.60 -1.94 -9.83
N PHE A 204 -29.88 -3.04 -10.10
CA PHE A 204 -28.74 -3.44 -9.28
C PHE A 204 -27.63 -2.37 -9.24
N PHE A 205 -27.30 -1.77 -10.38
CA PHE A 205 -26.30 -0.70 -10.46
C PHE A 205 -26.71 0.54 -9.65
N LEU A 206 -27.99 0.93 -9.69
CA LEU A 206 -28.50 2.06 -8.90
C LEU A 206 -28.43 1.80 -7.39
N ILE A 207 -28.71 0.57 -6.95
CA ILE A 207 -28.60 0.19 -5.53
C ILE A 207 -27.13 0.24 -5.07
N VAL A 208 -26.21 -0.30 -5.87
CA VAL A 208 -24.76 -0.25 -5.56
C VAL A 208 -24.27 1.19 -5.50
N LEU A 209 -24.72 2.05 -6.43
CA LEU A 209 -24.36 3.47 -6.43
C LEU A 209 -24.89 4.20 -5.20
N ALA A 210 -26.14 3.94 -4.79
CA ALA A 210 -26.72 4.52 -3.59
C ALA A 210 -25.98 4.09 -2.31
N LEU A 211 -25.62 2.80 -2.20
CA LEU A 211 -24.83 2.28 -1.08
C LEU A 211 -23.42 2.90 -1.05
N PHE A 212 -22.80 3.10 -2.22
CA PHE A 212 -21.50 3.76 -2.31
C PHE A 212 -21.55 5.22 -1.81
N ILE A 213 -22.57 5.98 -2.23
CA ILE A 213 -22.77 7.37 -1.78
C ILE A 213 -23.04 7.42 -0.27
N ALA A 214 -23.88 6.51 0.26
CA ALA A 214 -24.13 6.43 1.69
C ALA A 214 -22.85 6.10 2.49
N SER A 215 -22.03 5.18 2.00
CA SER A 215 -20.75 4.82 2.62
C SER A 215 -19.75 5.98 2.61
N LEU A 216 -19.64 6.73 1.51
CA LEU A 216 -18.79 7.92 1.45
C LEU A 216 -19.25 8.98 2.46
N SER A 217 -20.56 9.19 2.54
CA SER A 217 -21.17 10.16 3.46
C SER A 217 -20.87 9.79 4.91
N TYR A 218 -21.00 8.50 5.26
CA TYR A 218 -20.69 8.02 6.61
C TYR A 218 -19.21 8.21 6.96
N ALA A 219 -18.29 7.84 6.07
CA ALA A 219 -16.86 8.00 6.29
C ALA A 219 -16.47 9.47 6.48
N PHE A 220 -17.10 10.38 5.74
CA PHE A 220 -16.74 11.79 5.78
C PHE A 220 -17.29 12.51 7.03
N PHE A 221 -18.52 12.20 7.45
CA PHE A 221 -19.18 12.88 8.56
C PHE A 221 -18.92 12.26 9.94
N PHE A 222 -18.69 10.95 10.01
CA PHE A 222 -18.59 10.22 11.27
C PHE A 222 -17.20 9.59 11.53
N ALA A 223 -16.40 9.29 10.49
CA ALA A 223 -15.09 8.64 10.67
C ALA A 223 -13.89 9.60 10.69
N ARG A 224 -14.09 10.91 10.47
CA ARG A 224 -13.03 11.90 10.67
C ARG A 224 -12.91 12.24 12.16
N PRO A 225 -11.74 12.04 12.81
CA PRO A 225 -11.53 12.48 14.18
C PRO A 225 -11.65 14.00 14.23
N ARG A 226 -12.70 14.50 14.90
CA ARG A 226 -12.91 15.92 15.12
C ARG A 226 -11.86 16.41 16.11
N SER A 227 -10.82 17.08 15.62
CA SER A 227 -9.89 17.83 16.47
C SER A 227 -10.63 19.03 17.04
N SER A 228 -10.87 19.03 18.35
CA SER A 228 -11.45 20.17 19.06
C SER A 228 -10.32 20.93 19.74
N GLU A 229 -10.17 22.21 19.39
CA GLU A 229 -9.30 23.12 20.13
C GLU A 229 -10.03 23.52 21.43
N LEU A 230 -9.46 23.20 22.59
CA LEU A 230 -9.96 23.66 23.88
C LEU A 230 -9.35 25.03 24.19
N SER A 231 -10.16 25.95 24.75
CA SER A 231 -9.70 27.30 25.08
C SER A 231 -8.55 27.25 26.11
N PRO A 232 -7.36 27.78 25.80
CA PRO A 232 -6.17 27.72 26.65
C PRO A 232 -6.28 28.59 27.92
N GLU A 233 -7.27 29.49 28.00
CA GLU A 233 -7.44 30.44 29.10
C GLU A 233 -7.80 29.76 30.43
N ALA A 234 -8.52 28.63 30.38
CA ALA A 234 -8.88 27.86 31.58
C ALA A 234 -7.74 26.95 32.10
N ALA A 235 -6.67 26.76 31.31
CA ALA A 235 -5.57 25.85 31.62
C ALA A 235 -4.38 26.51 32.33
N GLY A 236 -4.39 27.84 32.46
CA GLY A 236 -3.38 28.63 33.16
C GLY A 236 -2.54 29.54 32.24
N PRO A 237 -1.88 30.57 32.79
CA PRO A 237 -1.27 31.68 32.04
C PRO A 237 -0.12 31.30 31.10
N ASN A 238 0.40 30.07 31.21
CA ASN A 238 1.54 29.58 30.45
C ASN A 238 1.20 28.44 29.48
N VAL A 239 -0.08 28.10 29.30
CA VAL A 239 -0.54 27.13 28.29
C VAL A 239 -0.94 27.91 27.03
N VAL A 240 -0.33 27.57 25.90
CA VAL A 240 -0.47 28.31 24.63
C VAL A 240 -1.56 27.71 23.77
N ARG A 241 -1.68 26.37 23.75
CA ARG A 241 -2.63 25.67 22.89
C ARG A 241 -2.91 24.27 23.41
N ILE A 242 -4.18 23.85 23.39
CA ILE A 242 -4.60 22.48 23.69
C ILE A 242 -5.34 21.93 22.47
N GLU A 243 -4.71 21.02 21.75
CA GLU A 243 -5.31 20.29 20.63
C GLU A 243 -5.78 18.92 21.15
N VAL A 244 -7.08 18.68 21.14
CA VAL A 244 -7.66 17.38 21.57
C VAL A 244 -7.87 16.50 20.36
N SER A 245 -7.28 15.30 20.39
CA SER A 245 -7.46 14.26 19.38
C SER A 245 -7.87 12.95 20.06
N GLY A 246 -9.19 12.77 20.22
CA GLY A 246 -9.76 11.60 20.90
C GLY A 246 -9.34 11.51 22.38
N PRO A 247 -8.83 10.35 22.87
CA PRO A 247 -8.43 10.19 24.27
C PRO A 247 -7.06 10.81 24.60
N GLN A 248 -6.41 11.44 23.61
CA GLN A 248 -5.09 12.05 23.73
C GLN A 248 -5.17 13.55 23.45
N ALA A 249 -4.43 14.35 24.22
CA ALA A 249 -4.29 15.78 23.97
C ALA A 249 -2.85 16.16 23.69
N LEU A 250 -2.65 17.08 22.77
CA LEU A 250 -1.38 17.74 22.56
C LEU A 250 -1.43 19.13 23.19
N ILE A 251 -0.52 19.39 24.12
CA ILE A 251 -0.50 20.63 24.90
C ILE A 251 0.80 21.35 24.56
N THR A 252 0.66 22.56 24.05
CA THR A 252 1.79 23.45 23.80
C THR A 252 1.92 24.42 24.98
N VAL A 253 3.05 24.40 25.69
CA VAL A 253 3.30 25.21 26.89
C VAL A 253 4.51 26.12 26.71
N LYS A 254 4.49 27.30 27.35
CA LYS A 254 5.64 28.21 27.38
C LYS A 254 6.78 27.63 28.24
N GLN A 255 8.01 28.06 27.97
CA GLN A 255 9.21 27.62 28.71
C GLN A 255 9.10 27.84 30.23
N ALA A 256 8.47 28.94 30.66
CA ALA A 256 8.20 29.21 32.08
C ALA A 256 7.33 28.15 32.78
N TRP A 257 6.47 27.42 32.05
CA TRP A 257 5.71 26.28 32.60
C TRP A 257 6.57 25.02 32.69
N ALA A 258 7.52 24.82 31.75
CA ALA A 258 8.46 23.70 31.83
C ALA A 258 9.39 23.82 33.05
N ASP A 259 9.74 25.06 33.42
CA ASP A 259 10.60 25.36 34.58
C ASP A 259 9.85 25.23 35.92
N ASN A 260 8.57 25.62 35.98
CA ASN A 260 7.71 25.46 37.16
C ASN A 260 6.30 24.96 36.78
N PRO A 261 6.09 23.63 36.68
CA PRO A 261 4.87 23.07 36.13
C PRO A 261 3.73 23.08 37.15
N ASP A 262 2.70 23.90 36.90
CA ASP A 262 1.42 23.84 37.62
C ASP A 262 0.53 22.74 37.04
N VAL A 263 0.84 21.49 37.41
CA VAL A 263 0.21 20.28 36.86
C VAL A 263 -1.25 20.13 37.33
N GLY A 264 -1.60 20.65 38.52
CA GLY A 264 -2.91 20.42 39.14
C GLY A 264 -4.07 21.02 38.35
N ARG A 265 -3.92 22.26 37.87
CA ARG A 265 -4.97 22.93 37.08
C ARG A 265 -5.15 22.28 35.70
N LEU A 266 -4.05 21.88 35.08
CA LEU A 266 -4.05 21.24 33.77
C LEU A 266 -4.71 19.85 33.83
N VAL A 267 -4.39 19.05 34.86
CA VAL A 267 -5.01 17.73 35.06
C VAL A 267 -6.51 17.84 35.33
N ASN A 268 -6.96 18.84 36.09
CA ASN A 268 -8.38 19.05 36.35
C ASN A 268 -9.17 19.39 35.07
N LEU A 269 -8.59 20.21 34.18
CA LEU A 269 -9.20 20.56 32.89
C LEU A 269 -9.17 19.39 31.90
N LEU A 270 -8.10 18.60 31.86
CA LEU A 270 -8.03 17.42 31.00
C LEU A 270 -9.00 16.32 31.47
N ARG A 271 -9.18 16.18 32.80
CA ARG A 271 -10.11 15.23 33.40
C ARG A 271 -11.57 15.60 33.13
N SER A 272 -11.93 16.88 33.20
CA SER A 272 -13.30 17.32 32.88
C SER A 272 -13.67 17.09 31.42
N ASN A 273 -12.68 16.98 30.53
CA ASN A 273 -12.84 16.70 29.10
C ASN A 273 -12.56 15.24 28.70
N GLN A 274 -12.56 14.31 29.66
CA GLN A 274 -12.36 12.86 29.43
C GLN A 274 -11.04 12.46 28.74
N ILE A 275 -9.98 13.28 28.86
CA ILE A 275 -8.67 13.00 28.25
C ILE A 275 -7.85 12.08 29.16
N GLN A 276 -7.23 11.04 28.61
CA GLN A 276 -6.49 10.04 29.38
C GLN A 276 -4.99 10.31 29.45
N SER A 277 -4.42 10.89 28.39
CA SER A 277 -2.99 11.17 28.29
C SER A 277 -2.76 12.44 27.48
N ALA A 278 -1.75 13.21 27.84
CA ALA A 278 -1.41 14.42 27.13
C ALA A 278 0.10 14.53 26.87
N LEU A 279 0.48 14.87 25.64
CA LEU A 279 1.87 15.16 25.29
C LEU A 279 2.13 16.65 25.44
N VAL A 280 3.13 17.01 26.22
CA VAL A 280 3.48 18.40 26.51
C VAL A 280 4.71 18.80 25.69
N ARG A 281 4.53 19.76 24.79
CA ARG A 281 5.59 20.30 23.93
C ARG A 281 5.81 21.79 24.16
N LEU A 282 7.02 22.25 23.95
CA LEU A 282 7.35 23.66 23.80
C LEU A 282 6.91 24.15 22.40
N PRO A 283 6.59 25.44 22.23
CA PRO A 283 6.34 26.02 20.90
C PRO A 283 7.55 25.92 19.96
N THR A 284 8.75 25.73 20.49
CA THR A 284 9.99 25.48 19.73
C THR A 284 10.13 24.05 19.22
N GLY A 285 9.15 23.17 19.49
CA GLY A 285 9.16 21.76 19.07
C GLY A 285 9.85 20.80 20.06
N GLY A 286 10.46 21.31 21.13
CA GLY A 286 11.06 20.50 22.19
C GLY A 286 10.00 19.73 22.99
N ASN A 287 10.21 18.43 23.19
CA ASN A 287 9.33 17.61 24.02
C ASN A 287 9.68 17.82 25.50
N VAL A 288 8.68 18.23 26.31
CA VAL A 288 8.85 18.44 27.76
C VAL A 288 8.53 17.16 28.54
N GLY A 289 7.66 16.32 27.98
CA GLY A 289 7.28 15.05 28.57
C GLY A 289 5.82 14.68 28.29
N ILE A 290 5.42 13.51 28.78
CA ILE A 290 4.07 12.98 28.69
C ILE A 290 3.40 13.14 30.05
N LEU A 291 2.28 13.86 30.07
CA LEU A 291 1.42 14.00 31.23
C LEU A 291 0.36 12.90 31.24
N ASP A 292 0.43 12.02 32.23
CA ASP A 292 -0.63 11.06 32.50
C ASP A 292 -1.69 11.70 33.40
N VAL A 293 -2.91 11.84 32.88
CA VAL A 293 -4.03 12.52 33.55
C VAL A 293 -4.61 11.67 34.69
N LYS A 294 -4.40 10.33 34.65
CA LYS A 294 -4.86 9.42 35.70
C LYS A 294 -3.97 9.52 36.93
N THR A 295 -2.65 9.58 36.74
CA THR A 295 -1.68 9.62 37.84
C THR A 295 -1.25 11.04 38.22
N GLY A 296 -1.56 12.03 37.38
CA GLY A 296 -1.10 13.41 37.54
C GLY A 296 0.41 13.57 37.42
N LYS A 297 1.11 12.58 36.83
CA LYS A 297 2.57 12.54 36.72
C LYS A 297 3.02 12.96 35.33
N LEU A 298 4.02 13.84 35.28
CA LEU A 298 4.73 14.21 34.07
C LEU A 298 5.97 13.32 33.92
N VAL A 299 5.98 12.47 32.90
CA VAL A 299 7.01 11.45 32.63
C VAL A 299 7.90 11.92 31.47
N GLY A 300 9.22 11.72 31.57
CA GLY A 300 10.17 11.99 30.47
C GLY A 300 10.75 13.40 30.41
N ARG A 301 10.89 14.09 31.55
CA ARG A 301 11.56 15.40 31.59
C ARG A 301 12.99 15.30 31.02
N PRO A 302 13.37 16.10 30.02
CA PRO A 302 14.77 16.21 29.64
C PRO A 302 15.56 16.76 30.82
N ARG A 303 16.69 16.12 31.12
CA ARG A 303 17.62 16.53 32.17
C ARG A 303 18.08 17.98 31.89
N PRO A 304 18.08 18.89 32.88
CA PRO A 304 18.57 20.24 32.66
C PRO A 304 20.03 20.20 32.17
N PRO A 305 20.43 21.06 31.22
CA PRO A 305 21.82 21.16 30.80
C PRO A 305 22.67 21.51 32.02
N ALA A 306 23.76 20.76 32.22
CA ALA A 306 24.69 21.01 33.31
C ALA A 306 25.21 22.44 33.23
N ALA A 307 25.23 23.13 34.37
CA ALA A 307 25.75 24.49 34.47
C ALA A 307 27.21 24.52 33.94
N PRO A 308 27.62 25.58 33.23
CA PRO A 308 29.00 25.71 32.77
C PRO A 308 29.93 25.69 33.99
N ALA A 309 30.92 24.79 33.96
CA ALA A 309 31.95 24.74 34.98
C ALA A 309 32.65 26.10 35.07
N LYS A 310 32.71 26.66 36.28
CA LYS A 310 33.57 27.81 36.60
C LYS A 310 35.02 27.39 36.64
#